data_AF-A0A5S9MC35-F1
#
_entry.id   AF-A0A5S9MC35-F1
#
_cell.length_a   1.000
_cell.length_b   1.000
_cell.length_c   1.000
_cell.angle_alpha   90.00
_cell.angle_beta   90.00
_cell.angle_gamma   90.00
#
_symmetry.space_group_name_H-M   'P 1'
#
loop_
_entity.id
_entity.type
_entity.pdbx_description
1 polymer ?
#
loop_
_entity_poly.entity_id
_entity_poly.type
_entity_poly.pdbx_seq_one_letter_code
_entity_poly.pdbx_strand_id
1 'polypeptide(L)'
;MEGYWKNKNKLLTGLYEYSTGGKTGYTKLAKRTLVSTAAKGDAQLIAVTINAPDDWKDHISMFEYAFDHYKTYVLAEKGRLASLKGTFTKKKSVYQA
;
A
#
# COMPACT_ATOMS: atom_id res chain seq x y z
N MET A 1 -37.59 -4.86 10.56
CA MET A 1 -36.24 -4.86 11.15
C MET A 1 -35.28 -4.38 10.07
N GLU A 2 -34.70 -3.20 10.23
CA GLU A 2 -33.61 -2.75 9.35
C GLU A 2 -32.31 -3.41 9.82
N GLY A 3 -31.52 -3.93 8.87
CA GLY A 3 -30.25 -4.57 9.18
C GLY A 3 -29.14 -3.53 9.36
N TYR A 4 -28.36 -3.67 10.44
CA TYR A 4 -27.13 -2.90 10.63
C TYR A 4 -25.93 -3.71 10.12
N TRP A 5 -25.18 -3.15 9.17
CA TRP A 5 -23.99 -3.79 8.61
C TRP A 5 -22.72 -3.14 9.13
N LYS A 6 -21.84 -3.97 9.70
CA LYS A 6 -20.47 -3.59 10.03
C LYS A 6 -19.51 -4.18 9.00
N ASN A 7 -18.60 -3.36 8.49
CA ASN A 7 -17.53 -3.84 7.61
C ASN A 7 -16.67 -4.88 8.36
N LYS A 8 -16.34 -6.00 7.69
CA LYS A 8 -15.50 -7.06 8.25
C LYS A 8 -14.00 -6.74 8.21
N ASN A 9 -13.58 -5.73 7.44
CA ASN A 9 -12.20 -5.29 7.38
C ASN A 9 -11.79 -4.62 8.69
N LYS A 10 -11.02 -5.33 9.53
CA LYS A 10 -10.62 -4.85 10.84
C LYS A 10 -9.63 -3.69 10.78
N LEU A 11 -8.82 -3.59 9.72
CA LEU A 11 -7.94 -2.42 9.50
C LEU A 11 -8.78 -1.15 9.47
N LEU A 12 -9.81 -1.15 8.62
CA LEU A 12 -10.72 0.00 8.45
C LEU A 12 -11.54 0.30 9.71
N THR A 13 -12.01 -0.72 10.44
CA THR A 13 -12.91 -0.48 11.58
C THR A 13 -12.22 -0.20 12.92
N GLY A 14 -10.89 -0.21 12.98
CA GLY A 14 -10.19 0.20 14.20
C GLY A 14 -8.77 -0.31 14.44
N LEU A 15 -8.24 -1.25 13.63
CA LEU A 15 -6.86 -1.72 13.84
C LEU A 15 -5.80 -0.78 13.24
N TYR A 16 -6.15 0.05 12.26
CA TYR A 16 -5.15 0.84 11.55
C TYR A 16 -5.70 2.17 11.06
N GLU A 17 -5.19 3.27 11.60
CA GLU A 17 -5.69 4.64 11.36
C GLU A 17 -5.56 5.07 9.89
N TYR A 18 -4.51 4.62 9.19
CA TYR A 18 -4.25 4.98 7.80
C TYR A 18 -5.06 4.12 6.81
N SER A 19 -5.85 3.15 7.28
CA SER A 19 -6.61 2.26 6.39
C SER A 19 -7.71 3.02 5.67
N THR A 20 -7.72 2.91 4.34
CA THR A 20 -8.73 3.55 3.47
C THR A 20 -9.74 2.55 2.90
N GLY A 21 -9.54 1.24 3.13
CA GLY A 21 -10.46 0.22 2.64
C GLY A 21 -9.84 -1.17 2.50
N GLY A 22 -10.59 -2.06 1.87
CA GLY A 22 -10.15 -3.42 1.60
C GLY A 22 -11.26 -4.46 1.61
N LYS A 23 -10.88 -5.71 1.33
CA LYS A 23 -11.78 -6.86 1.34
C LYS A 23 -11.08 -8.12 1.87
N THR A 24 -11.72 -8.75 2.84
CA THR A 24 -11.34 -10.06 3.38
C THR A 24 -11.89 -11.21 2.52
N GLY A 25 -11.15 -12.30 2.41
CA GLY A 25 -11.60 -13.58 1.86
C GLY A 25 -11.19 -14.74 2.76
N TYR A 26 -12.01 -15.78 2.78
CA TYR A 26 -11.65 -17.06 3.41
C TYR A 26 -12.41 -18.22 2.76
N THR A 27 -11.68 -19.27 2.41
CA THR A 27 -12.24 -20.60 2.15
C THR A 27 -11.33 -21.66 2.77
N LYS A 28 -11.81 -22.90 2.92
CA LYS A 28 -11.01 -24.01 3.46
C LYS A 28 -9.71 -24.25 2.66
N LEU A 29 -9.74 -24.04 1.35
CA LEU A 29 -8.60 -24.24 0.45
C LEU A 29 -7.71 -23.00 0.37
N ALA A 30 -8.29 -21.81 0.18
CA ALA A 30 -7.54 -20.57 0.00
C ALA A 30 -6.97 -20.00 1.31
N LYS A 31 -7.49 -20.46 2.45
CA LYS A 31 -7.23 -19.87 3.78
C LYS A 31 -7.54 -18.37 3.78
N ARG A 32 -6.90 -17.60 4.65
CA ARG A 32 -7.13 -16.15 4.78
C ARG A 32 -6.49 -15.42 3.60
N THR A 33 -7.28 -14.58 2.94
CA THR A 33 -6.81 -13.65 1.92
C THR A 33 -7.28 -12.24 2.26
N LEU A 34 -6.44 -11.25 1.97
CA LEU A 34 -6.75 -9.85 2.25
C LEU A 34 -6.19 -8.96 1.15
N VAL A 35 -7.02 -8.08 0.64
CA VAL A 35 -6.60 -6.88 -0.07
C VAL A 35 -6.95 -5.70 0.81
N SER A 36 -6.03 -4.79 1.07
CA SER A 36 -6.35 -3.53 1.76
C SER A 36 -5.62 -2.35 1.14
N THR A 37 -6.14 -1.16 1.42
CA THR A 37 -5.51 0.10 1.03
C THR A 37 -5.24 0.96 2.25
N ALA A 38 -4.19 1.76 2.18
CA ALA A 38 -3.84 2.74 3.20
C ALA A 38 -3.26 4.01 2.57
N ALA A 39 -3.46 5.15 3.22
CA ALA A 39 -2.91 6.44 2.79
C ALA A 39 -2.32 7.22 3.98
N LYS A 40 -1.09 7.72 3.80
CA LYS A 40 -0.36 8.52 4.78
C LYS A 40 0.45 9.59 4.04
N GLY A 41 0.14 10.87 4.26
CA GLY A 41 0.68 11.96 3.44
C GLY A 41 0.30 11.81 1.97
N ASP A 42 1.28 11.93 1.07
CA ASP A 42 1.08 11.79 -0.39
C ASP A 42 1.14 10.32 -0.86
N ALA A 43 1.47 9.38 0.03
CA ALA A 43 1.58 7.96 -0.32
C ALA A 43 0.22 7.27 -0.20
N GLN A 44 -0.20 6.61 -1.28
CA GLN A 44 -1.37 5.73 -1.34
C GLN A 44 -0.93 4.34 -1.75
N LEU A 45 -1.20 3.35 -0.90
CA LEU A 45 -0.65 2.00 -1.03
C LEU A 45 -1.75 0.94 -1.07
N ILE A 46 -1.44 -0.16 -1.75
CA ILE A 46 -2.26 -1.36 -1.79
C ILE A 46 -1.40 -2.52 -1.31
N ALA A 47 -1.92 -3.31 -0.37
CA ALA A 47 -1.30 -4.53 0.11
C ALA A 47 -2.20 -5.73 -0.20
N VAL A 48 -1.58 -6.86 -0.55
CA VAL A 48 -2.26 -8.12 -0.85
C VAL A 48 -1.55 -9.27 -0.16
N THR A 49 -2.28 -10.08 0.58
CA THR A 49 -1.81 -11.36 1.11
C THR A 49 -2.74 -12.51 0.70
N ILE A 50 -2.13 -13.66 0.41
CA ILE A 50 -2.82 -14.91 0.05
C ILE A 50 -2.30 -16.00 0.97
N ASN A 51 -3.20 -16.71 1.64
CA ASN A 51 -2.87 -17.74 2.62
C ASN A 51 -1.96 -17.21 3.75
N ALA A 52 -2.37 -16.10 4.36
CA ALA A 52 -1.63 -15.46 5.46
C ALA A 52 -2.45 -15.52 6.77
N PRO A 53 -2.07 -16.37 7.75
CA PRO A 53 -2.79 -16.47 9.01
C PRO A 53 -2.81 -15.14 9.80
N ASP A 54 -1.75 -14.34 9.67
CA ASP A 54 -1.54 -13.07 10.39
C ASP A 54 -1.71 -11.82 9.50
N ASP A 55 -2.50 -11.93 8.42
CA ASP A 55 -2.74 -10.91 7.39
C ASP A 55 -2.92 -9.46 7.92
N TRP A 56 -3.61 -9.26 9.04
CA TRP A 56 -3.76 -7.92 9.63
C TRP A 56 -2.43 -7.29 10.06
N LYS A 57 -1.59 -8.05 10.74
CA LYS A 57 -0.28 -7.61 11.21
C LYS A 57 0.67 -7.43 10.02
N ASP A 58 0.60 -8.34 9.06
CA ASP A 58 1.42 -8.29 7.84
C ASP A 58 1.10 -7.03 7.04
N HIS A 59 -0.18 -6.71 6.84
CA HIS A 59 -0.59 -5.51 6.11
C HIS A 59 -0.14 -4.22 6.80
N ILE A 60 -0.31 -4.11 8.12
CA ILE A 60 0.18 -2.94 8.88
C ILE A 60 1.69 -2.81 8.72
N SER A 61 2.44 -3.91 8.85
CA SER A 61 3.90 -3.91 8.74
C SER A 61 4.38 -3.53 7.33
N MET A 62 3.72 -4.03 6.28
CA MET A 62 4.01 -3.66 4.89
C MET A 62 3.76 -2.18 4.62
N PHE A 63 2.66 -1.62 5.14
CA PHE A 63 2.35 -0.20 4.98
C PHE A 63 3.34 0.68 5.73
N GLU A 64 3.61 0.43 7.01
CA GLU A 64 4.57 1.23 7.77
C GLU A 64 5.97 1.15 7.15
N TYR A 65 6.41 -0.05 6.72
CA TYR A 65 7.67 -0.18 5.99
C TYR A 65 7.69 0.69 4.73
N ALA A 66 6.63 0.63 3.92
CA ALA A 66 6.57 1.43 2.71
C ALA A 66 6.52 2.94 2.99
N PHE A 67 5.80 3.37 4.03
CA PHE A 67 5.73 4.78 4.43
C PHE A 67 7.06 5.30 5.00
N ASP A 68 7.81 4.47 5.72
CA ASP A 68 9.08 4.85 6.33
C ASP A 68 10.25 4.85 5.33
N HIS A 69 10.22 3.96 4.34
CA HIS A 69 11.34 3.75 3.42
C HIS A 69 11.16 4.36 2.03
N TYR A 70 9.94 4.71 1.61
CA TYR A 70 9.67 5.20 0.26
C TYR A 70 8.99 6.58 0.27
N LYS A 71 9.34 7.38 -0.74
CA LYS A 71 8.68 8.64 -1.05
C LYS A 71 8.39 8.70 -2.54
N THR A 72 7.19 9.15 -2.88
CA THR A 72 6.81 9.39 -4.28
C THR A 72 7.41 10.72 -4.74
N TYR A 73 8.21 10.69 -5.80
CA TYR A 73 8.75 11.89 -6.44
C TYR A 73 8.29 11.97 -7.88
N VAL A 74 7.87 13.17 -8.29
CA VAL A 74 7.66 13.51 -9.69
C VAL A 74 9.03 13.82 -10.29
N LEU A 75 9.57 12.89 -11.08
CA LEU A 75 10.88 13.08 -11.74
C LEU A 75 10.81 14.03 -12.93
N ALA A 76 9.65 14.13 -13.57
CA ALA A 76 9.39 15.04 -14.67
C ALA A 76 7.90 15.36 -14.75
N GLU A 77 7.60 16.63 -14.94
CA GLU A 77 6.23 17.09 -15.20
C GLU A 77 5.80 16.77 -16.63
N LYS A 78 4.48 16.65 -16.84
CA LYS A 78 3.91 16.44 -18.17
C LYS A 78 4.25 17.64 -19.07
N GLY A 79 5.01 17.40 -20.13
CA GLY A 79 5.42 18.43 -21.08
C GLY A 79 6.67 18.03 -21.84
N ARG A 80 7.24 18.98 -22.59
CA ARG A 80 8.52 18.77 -23.26
C ARG A 80 9.62 18.91 -22.22
N LEU A 81 10.42 17.86 -22.02
CA LEU A 81 11.63 17.95 -21.21
C LEU A 81 12.51 19.04 -21.81
N ALA A 82 12.76 20.12 -21.06
CA ALA A 82 13.73 21.13 -21.46
C ALA A 82 15.07 20.41 -21.65
N SER A 83 15.67 20.56 -22.83
CA SER A 83 16.89 19.89 -23.30
C SER A 83 17.75 19.36 -22.15
N LEU A 84 17.87 18.03 -22.07
CA LEU A 84 18.71 17.33 -21.09
C LEU A 84 20.18 17.70 -21.31
N LYS A 85 20.61 18.87 -20.82
CA LYS A 85 22.01 19.29 -20.76
C LYS A 85 22.60 18.74 -19.46
N GLY A 86 22.99 17.48 -19.51
CA GLY A 86 23.62 16.80 -18.38
C GLY A 86 23.70 15.31 -18.65
N THR A 87 24.91 14.80 -18.80
CA THR A 87 25.26 13.41 -18.98
C THR A 87 24.58 12.53 -17.92
N PHE A 88 23.69 11.62 -18.34
CA PHE A 88 23.11 10.55 -17.50
C PHE A 88 24.13 9.45 -17.19
N THR A 89 25.39 9.80 -17.00
CA THR A 89 26.46 8.92 -16.52
C THR A 89 26.96 9.42 -15.17
N LYS A 90 26.06 9.47 -14.19
CA LYS A 90 26.43 9.07 -12.84
C LYS A 90 25.55 7.91 -12.45
N LYS A 91 26.15 6.72 -12.41
CA LYS A 91 25.72 5.61 -11.55
C LYS A 91 25.63 6.14 -10.12
N LYS A 92 24.52 6.79 -9.76
CA LYS A 92 23.97 6.70 -8.42
C LYS A 92 22.81 5.76 -8.58
N SER A 93 22.96 4.58 -8.01
CA SER A 93 21.91 3.57 -7.90
C SER A 93 20.65 4.23 -7.36
N VAL A 94 19.71 4.56 -8.26
CA VAL A 94 18.33 4.89 -7.88
C VAL A 94 17.58 3.58 -7.66
N TYR A 95 18.16 2.71 -6.83
CA TYR A 95 17.58 1.48 -6.31
C TYR A 95 18.44 1.10 -5.10
N GLN A 96 17.98 1.45 -3.90
CA GLN A 96 18.17 0.60 -2.74
C GLN A 96 16.77 0.08 -2.43
N ALA A 97 16.52 -1.15 -2.87
CA ALA A 97 15.50 -2.03 -2.33
C ALA A 97 16.23 -3.01 -1.42
#